data_AF-A0A453KDL8-F1
#
_entry.id   AF-A0A453KDL8-F1
#
_cell.length_a   1.000
_cell.length_b   1.000
_cell.length_c   1.000
_cell.angle_alpha   90.00
_cell.angle_beta   90.00
_cell.angle_gamma   90.00
#
_symmetry.space_group_name_H-M   'P 1'
#
loop_
_entity.id
_entity.type
_entity.pdbx_description
1 polymer ?
#
loop_
_entity_poly.entity_id
_entity_poly.type
_entity_poly.pdbx_seq_one_letter_code
_entity_poly.pdbx_strand_id
1 'polypeptide(L)'
;PLPITDLDSWLKTPSIYVFDCSAAGMIVKAFLERLDWSSSSSASSVKDCILLAACEAHQTLPQSAEYPADVFTACLTTPIKMALHWFCKRSLLSGSLDHSLIDQIPGRQNDRKTLLGELNWIFTAITDTIAWNVLPHELFQRLFRQDLLVASLFRNFLLAERIMRSANCSPITYPLLPPTHQHHMWDAWDMAAEICLSKLPHLIADPNAEFQPSPFFTEQLTAFEVWLDHGSEDKKPPEQLPIVLQ
;
A
#
# COMPACT_ATOMS: atom_id res chain seq x y z
N PRO A 1 8.13 15.83 27.25
CA PRO A 1 6.95 15.58 26.38
C PRO A 1 6.89 16.70 25.33
N LEU A 2 6.64 16.39 24.05
CA LEU A 2 6.47 17.39 22.99
C LEU A 2 4.98 17.51 22.66
N PRO A 3 4.33 18.67 22.91
CA PRO A 3 2.94 18.89 22.55
C PRO A 3 2.70 18.87 21.03
N ILE A 4 1.59 18.28 20.60
CA ILE A 4 1.15 18.31 19.20
C ILE A 4 0.90 19.75 18.69
N THR A 5 0.51 20.65 19.60
CA THR A 5 0.33 22.08 19.30
C THR A 5 1.60 22.72 18.79
N ASP A 6 2.73 22.40 19.40
CA ASP A 6 4.01 23.00 19.08
C ASP A 6 4.48 22.47 17.73
N LEU A 7 4.38 21.15 17.53
CA LEU A 7 4.74 20.48 16.28
C LEU A 7 3.93 21.00 15.09
N ASP A 8 2.61 21.15 15.22
CA ASP A 8 1.80 21.74 14.14
C ASP A 8 2.13 23.22 13.90
N SER A 9 2.44 23.98 14.95
CA SER A 9 2.77 25.40 14.81
C SER A 9 4.06 25.63 14.02
N TRP A 10 4.98 24.67 14.06
CA TRP A 10 6.27 24.74 13.36
C TRP A 10 6.14 24.37 11.88
N LEU A 11 5.42 23.30 11.56
CA LEU A 11 5.36 22.75 10.20
C LEU A 11 4.29 23.42 9.34
N LYS A 12 3.15 23.81 9.93
CA LYS A 12 2.01 24.45 9.24
C LYS A 12 1.51 23.65 8.02
N THR A 13 0.71 24.28 7.18
CA THR A 13 0.07 23.69 6.00
C THR A 13 0.77 24.18 4.73
N PRO A 14 0.96 23.34 3.69
CA PRO A 14 0.60 21.92 3.59
C PRO A 14 1.62 20.98 4.28
N SER A 15 1.15 19.93 4.95
CA SER A 15 2.03 18.96 5.64
C SER A 15 1.48 17.53 5.67
N ILE A 16 2.40 16.56 5.70
CA ILE A 16 2.12 15.13 5.85
C ILE A 16 2.91 14.57 7.03
N TYR A 17 2.29 13.67 7.80
CA TYR A 17 2.87 13.05 8.99
C TYR A 17 2.74 11.53 8.94
N VAL A 18 3.78 10.85 9.40
CA VAL A 18 3.80 9.39 9.58
C VAL A 18 4.17 9.10 11.03
N PHE A 19 3.28 8.39 11.75
CA PHE A 19 3.46 8.00 13.15
C PHE A 19 3.58 6.49 13.27
N ASP A 20 4.82 6.00 13.30
CA ASP A 20 5.12 4.60 13.58
C ASP A 20 5.36 4.39 15.09
N CYS A 21 4.27 4.32 15.84
CA CYS A 21 4.30 4.06 17.27
C CYS A 21 3.03 3.36 17.75
N SER A 22 3.09 2.76 18.95
CA SER A 22 1.90 2.22 19.62
C SER A 22 0.98 3.36 20.07
N ALA A 23 -0.33 3.10 20.13
CA ALA A 23 -1.35 4.10 20.40
C ALA A 23 -1.30 5.34 19.48
N ALA A 24 -0.77 5.22 18.25
CA ALA A 24 -0.62 6.35 17.31
C ALA A 24 -1.96 7.05 17.02
N GLY A 25 -3.10 6.36 17.15
CA GLY A 25 -4.43 6.96 17.05
C GLY A 25 -4.71 8.06 18.09
N MET A 26 -4.01 8.07 19.23
CA MET A 26 -4.08 9.18 20.18
C MET A 26 -3.53 10.48 19.58
N ILE A 27 -2.47 10.38 18.76
CA ILE A 27 -1.87 11.52 18.09
C ILE A 27 -2.85 12.07 17.04
N VAL A 28 -3.41 11.20 16.20
CA VAL A 28 -4.40 11.60 15.19
C VAL A 28 -5.59 12.28 15.85
N LYS A 29 -6.15 11.70 16.91
CA LYS A 29 -7.27 12.31 17.65
C LYS A 29 -6.93 13.72 18.15
N ALA A 30 -5.76 13.92 18.74
CA ALA A 30 -5.31 15.24 19.21
C ALA A 30 -5.14 16.25 18.07
N PHE A 31 -4.71 15.82 16.88
CA PHE A 31 -4.70 16.68 15.69
C PHE A 31 -6.11 17.10 15.27
N LEU A 32 -7.05 16.14 15.19
CA LEU A 32 -8.42 16.37 14.73
C LEU A 32 -9.21 17.30 15.67
N GLU A 33 -9.14 17.10 16.99
CA GLU A 33 -9.80 17.96 17.97
C GLU A 33 -9.42 19.44 17.80
N ARG A 34 -8.19 19.69 17.35
CA ARG A 34 -7.68 21.04 17.11
C ARG A 34 -8.06 21.58 15.72
N LEU A 35 -8.16 20.73 14.71
CA LEU A 35 -8.70 21.12 13.40
C LEU A 35 -10.14 21.60 13.55
N ASP A 36 -10.95 20.84 14.28
CA ASP A 36 -12.35 21.17 14.57
C ASP A 36 -12.46 22.51 15.30
N TRP A 37 -11.68 22.72 16.38
CA TRP A 37 -11.67 23.99 17.11
C TRP A 37 -11.35 25.19 16.22
N SER A 38 -10.36 25.05 15.31
CA SER A 38 -9.94 26.15 14.43
C SER A 38 -10.98 26.50 13.36
N SER A 39 -11.79 25.53 12.92
CA SER A 39 -12.83 25.72 11.90
C SER A 39 -14.05 26.52 12.38
N SER A 40 -14.29 26.54 13.69
CA SER A 40 -15.37 27.32 14.33
C SER A 40 -15.10 28.83 14.42
N SER A 41 -13.86 29.29 14.17
CA SER A 41 -13.44 30.68 14.44
C SER A 41 -13.18 31.57 13.23
N SER A 42 -13.08 31.03 12.01
CA SER A 42 -12.98 31.82 10.77
C SER A 42 -13.11 30.91 9.55
N ALA A 43 -13.63 31.45 8.45
CA ALA A 43 -13.98 30.76 7.21
C ALA A 43 -12.95 29.71 6.75
N SER A 44 -13.36 28.43 6.78
CA SER A 44 -13.09 27.40 5.78
C SER A 44 -11.69 27.32 5.14
N SER A 45 -10.61 27.32 5.92
CA SER A 45 -9.39 26.67 5.45
C SER A 45 -9.34 25.26 6.05
N VAL A 46 -9.80 24.28 5.27
CA VAL A 46 -9.47 22.89 5.52
C VAL A 46 -7.95 22.83 5.52
N LYS A 47 -7.33 22.68 6.70
CA LYS A 47 -5.87 22.54 6.75
C LYS A 47 -5.52 21.33 5.89
N ASP A 48 -4.70 21.56 4.87
CA ASP A 48 -4.13 20.50 4.04
C ASP A 48 -3.09 19.74 4.86
N CYS A 49 -3.61 18.88 5.72
CA CYS A 49 -2.86 18.07 6.67
C CYS A 49 -3.22 16.61 6.42
N ILE A 50 -2.20 15.80 6.15
CA ILE A 50 -2.33 14.37 5.93
C ILE A 50 -1.67 13.64 7.09
N LEU A 51 -2.35 12.67 7.69
CA LEU A 51 -1.85 11.88 8.80
C LEU A 51 -1.90 10.40 8.42
N LEU A 52 -0.81 9.68 8.68
CA LEU A 52 -0.68 8.23 8.56
C LEU A 52 -0.23 7.71 9.92
N ALA A 53 -0.99 6.84 10.55
CA ALA A 53 -0.67 6.32 11.88
C ALA A 53 -0.76 4.79 11.90
N ALA A 54 0.21 4.17 12.56
CA ALA A 54 0.42 2.72 12.52
C ALA A 54 -0.70 1.91 13.19
N CYS A 55 -1.42 2.48 14.16
CA CYS A 55 -2.41 1.75 14.93
C CYS A 55 -3.46 2.65 15.58
N GLU A 56 -4.57 2.06 16.03
CA GLU A 56 -5.58 2.75 16.83
C GLU A 56 -5.07 3.14 18.22
N ALA A 57 -5.77 4.06 18.89
CA ALA A 57 -5.41 4.58 20.21
C ALA A 57 -5.23 3.52 21.31
N HIS A 58 -5.94 2.39 21.20
CA HIS A 58 -5.91 1.31 22.20
C HIS A 58 -4.98 0.16 21.82
N GLN A 59 -4.38 0.20 20.62
CA GLN A 59 -3.58 -0.88 20.07
C GLN A 59 -2.08 -0.67 20.33
N THR A 60 -1.36 -1.78 20.38
CA THR A 60 0.10 -1.83 20.48
C THR A 60 0.64 -2.45 19.19
N LEU A 61 1.82 -2.00 18.77
CA LEU A 61 2.48 -2.55 17.59
C LEU A 61 2.79 -4.06 17.78
N PRO A 62 2.87 -4.83 16.67
CA PRO A 62 3.18 -6.25 16.74
C PRO A 62 4.52 -6.50 17.45
N GLN A 63 4.54 -7.49 18.35
CA GLN A 63 5.74 -7.91 19.09
C GLN A 63 6.28 -9.28 18.64
N SER A 64 5.59 -9.96 17.73
CA SER A 64 6.04 -11.24 17.17
C SER A 64 7.34 -11.05 16.40
N ALA A 65 8.30 -11.95 16.59
CA ALA A 65 9.56 -11.99 15.84
C ALA A 65 9.37 -12.24 14.33
N GLU A 66 8.14 -12.56 13.91
CA GLU A 66 7.78 -12.66 12.51
C GLU A 66 7.80 -11.32 11.78
N TYR A 67 7.64 -10.22 12.51
CA TYR A 67 7.62 -8.87 11.97
C TYR A 67 8.83 -8.08 12.49
N PRO A 68 9.35 -7.12 11.71
CA PRO A 68 10.33 -6.18 12.25
C PRO A 68 9.63 -5.22 13.24
N ALA A 69 10.40 -4.49 14.03
CA ALA A 69 9.82 -3.52 14.98
C ALA A 69 9.14 -2.33 14.27
N ASP A 70 9.58 -1.99 13.07
CA ASP A 70 9.16 -0.86 12.24
C ASP A 70 8.22 -1.29 11.10
N VAL A 71 7.28 -2.22 11.38
CA VAL A 71 6.37 -2.80 10.36
C VAL A 71 5.70 -1.74 9.51
N PHE A 72 5.18 -0.68 10.14
CA PHE A 72 4.45 0.36 9.42
C PHE A 72 5.37 1.13 8.49
N THR A 73 6.51 1.61 9.00
CA THR A 73 7.52 2.30 8.17
C THR A 73 8.02 1.40 7.05
N ALA A 74 8.29 0.13 7.32
CA ALA A 74 8.78 -0.82 6.33
C ALA A 74 7.73 -1.12 5.24
N CYS A 75 6.43 -1.18 5.58
CA CYS A 75 5.36 -1.23 4.58
C CYS A 75 5.35 0.02 3.69
N LEU A 76 5.51 1.21 4.29
CA LEU A 76 5.45 2.49 3.57
C LEU A 76 6.69 2.78 2.70
N THR A 77 7.86 2.27 3.08
CA THR A 77 9.14 2.63 2.44
C THR A 77 9.80 1.48 1.68
N THR A 78 9.48 0.23 2.02
CA THR A 78 10.02 -0.98 1.37
C THR A 78 8.92 -2.01 1.05
N PRO A 79 7.83 -1.59 0.35
CA PRO A 79 6.61 -2.38 0.23
C PRO A 79 6.82 -3.77 -0.37
N ILE A 80 7.62 -3.89 -1.44
CA ILE A 80 7.85 -5.18 -2.11
C ILE A 80 8.55 -6.18 -1.19
N LYS A 81 9.62 -5.75 -0.54
CA LYS A 81 10.35 -6.60 0.42
C LYS A 81 9.45 -7.02 1.57
N MET A 82 8.71 -6.07 2.16
CA MET A 82 7.79 -6.35 3.26
C MET A 82 6.67 -7.32 2.84
N ALA A 83 6.05 -7.08 1.68
CA ALA A 83 4.99 -7.93 1.15
C ALA A 83 5.46 -9.37 0.90
N LEU A 84 6.64 -9.56 0.30
CA LEU A 84 7.18 -10.89 0.01
C LEU A 84 7.61 -11.64 1.28
N HIS A 85 8.26 -10.97 2.24
CA HIS A 85 8.58 -11.62 3.52
C HIS A 85 7.33 -12.02 4.28
N TRP A 86 6.31 -11.15 4.31
CA TRP A 86 5.03 -11.45 4.95
C TRP A 86 4.29 -12.59 4.25
N PHE A 87 4.23 -12.57 2.92
CA PHE A 87 3.59 -13.61 2.11
C PHE A 87 4.26 -14.96 2.30
N CYS A 88 5.60 -15.03 2.24
CA CYS A 88 6.34 -16.29 2.34
C CYS A 88 6.08 -17.02 3.66
N LYS A 89 5.93 -16.30 4.78
CA LYS A 89 5.62 -16.90 6.09
C LYS A 89 4.20 -17.47 6.20
N ARG A 90 3.30 -17.08 5.31
CA ARG A 90 1.87 -17.43 5.33
C ARG A 90 1.47 -18.36 4.19
N SER A 91 2.31 -18.47 3.16
CA SER A 91 2.06 -19.31 2.00
C SER A 91 2.63 -20.72 2.19
N LEU A 92 2.32 -21.60 1.25
CA LEU A 92 2.86 -22.97 1.20
C LEU A 92 4.39 -23.01 1.03
N LEU A 93 5.02 -21.86 0.73
CA LEU A 93 6.46 -21.72 0.54
C LEU A 93 7.25 -21.56 1.85
N SER A 94 6.57 -21.36 2.99
CA SER A 94 7.19 -21.02 4.30
C SER A 94 8.24 -22.02 4.79
N GLY A 95 8.32 -23.23 4.22
CA GLY A 95 9.33 -24.24 4.55
C GLY A 95 10.27 -24.63 3.41
N SER A 96 10.01 -24.17 2.18
CA SER A 96 10.77 -24.58 0.99
C SER A 96 11.68 -23.50 0.44
N LEU A 97 11.40 -22.22 0.73
CA LEU A 97 12.15 -21.08 0.21
C LEU A 97 13.05 -20.49 1.30
N ASP A 98 14.33 -20.27 0.98
CA ASP A 98 15.19 -19.45 1.82
C ASP A 98 14.78 -17.97 1.75
N HIS A 99 14.35 -17.41 2.88
CA HIS A 99 13.93 -16.02 2.98
C HIS A 99 15.04 -15.03 2.61
N SER A 100 16.32 -15.42 2.69
CA SER A 100 17.45 -14.58 2.28
C SER A 100 17.46 -14.27 0.78
N LEU A 101 16.76 -15.07 -0.04
CA LEU A 101 16.64 -14.85 -1.48
C LEU A 101 15.80 -13.62 -1.81
N ILE A 102 14.86 -13.23 -0.95
CA ILE A 102 14.02 -12.04 -1.12
C ILE A 102 14.88 -10.78 -1.13
N ASP A 103 15.98 -10.77 -0.38
CA ASP A 103 16.96 -9.67 -0.36
C ASP A 103 17.86 -9.63 -1.61
N GLN A 104 17.79 -10.67 -2.44
CA GLN A 104 18.63 -10.88 -3.61
C GLN A 104 17.83 -10.87 -4.91
N ILE A 105 16.58 -10.37 -4.89
CA ILE A 105 15.76 -10.27 -6.10
C ILE A 105 16.50 -9.43 -7.15
N PRO A 106 16.75 -9.99 -8.35
CA PRO A 106 17.52 -9.31 -9.37
C PRO A 106 16.73 -8.14 -9.96
N GLY A 107 17.46 -7.08 -10.32
CA GLY A 107 16.90 -5.95 -11.06
C GLY A 107 16.87 -4.63 -10.30
N ARG A 108 16.11 -3.69 -10.86
CA ARG A 108 15.90 -2.35 -10.31
C ARG A 108 14.42 -2.01 -10.36
N GLN A 109 13.92 -1.33 -9.34
CA GLN A 109 12.50 -0.97 -9.22
C GLN A 109 11.96 -0.16 -10.42
N ASN A 110 12.82 0.62 -11.08
CA ASN A 110 12.46 1.46 -12.22
C ASN A 110 12.54 0.72 -13.57
N ASP A 111 13.08 -0.50 -13.61
CA ASP A 111 13.24 -1.28 -14.83
C ASP A 111 12.23 -2.43 -14.87
N ARG A 112 11.10 -2.17 -15.53
CA ARG A 112 9.98 -3.12 -15.71
C ARG A 112 10.37 -4.43 -16.41
N LYS A 113 11.54 -4.49 -17.06
CA LYS A 113 12.06 -5.71 -17.69
C LYS A 113 12.84 -6.61 -16.73
N THR A 114 13.05 -6.16 -15.50
CA THR A 114 13.67 -6.96 -14.44
C THR A 114 12.63 -7.48 -13.48
N LEU A 115 12.92 -8.60 -12.81
CA LEU A 115 11.98 -9.21 -11.85
C LEU A 115 11.53 -8.23 -10.77
N LEU A 116 12.47 -7.48 -10.17
CA LEU A 116 12.14 -6.47 -9.15
C LEU A 116 11.27 -5.33 -9.70
N GLY A 117 11.57 -4.84 -10.91
CA GLY A 117 10.81 -3.75 -11.51
C GLY A 117 9.43 -4.18 -11.98
N GLU A 118 9.28 -5.40 -12.51
CA GLU A 118 7.97 -5.97 -12.84
C GLU A 118 7.11 -6.13 -11.59
N LEU A 119 7.65 -6.71 -10.51
CA LEU A 119 6.93 -6.83 -9.23
C LEU A 119 6.48 -5.46 -8.70
N ASN A 120 7.36 -4.46 -8.74
CA ASN A 120 7.04 -3.11 -8.31
C ASN A 120 5.93 -2.47 -9.18
N TRP A 121 5.94 -2.77 -10.48
CA TRP A 121 4.92 -2.30 -11.42
C TRP A 121 3.56 -2.98 -11.18
N ILE A 122 3.52 -4.30 -11.00
CA ILE A 122 2.31 -5.05 -10.64
C ILE A 122 1.75 -4.55 -9.31
N PHE A 123 2.59 -4.39 -8.29
CA PHE A 123 2.17 -3.84 -6.98
C PHE A 123 1.53 -2.46 -7.12
N THR A 124 2.16 -1.59 -7.93
CA THR A 124 1.63 -0.25 -8.20
C THR A 124 0.29 -0.31 -8.92
N ALA A 125 0.16 -1.16 -9.94
CA ALA A 125 -1.09 -1.35 -10.68
C ALA A 125 -2.23 -1.84 -9.76
N ILE A 126 -1.95 -2.83 -8.91
CA ILE A 126 -2.92 -3.41 -7.99
C ILE A 126 -3.37 -2.39 -6.93
N THR A 127 -2.41 -1.74 -6.26
CA THR A 127 -2.74 -0.76 -5.20
C THR A 127 -3.49 0.45 -5.74
N ASP A 128 -3.13 0.93 -6.93
CA ASP A 128 -3.84 2.00 -7.62
C ASP A 128 -5.27 1.58 -8.02
N THR A 129 -5.42 0.34 -8.47
CA THR A 129 -6.73 -0.25 -8.80
C THR A 129 -7.63 -0.37 -7.58
N ILE A 130 -7.10 -0.86 -6.46
CA ILE A 130 -7.86 -0.95 -5.21
C ILE A 130 -8.32 0.45 -4.77
N ALA A 131 -7.41 1.43 -4.80
CA ALA A 131 -7.75 2.80 -4.44
C ALA A 131 -8.82 3.41 -5.35
N TRP A 132 -8.73 3.22 -6.66
CA TRP A 132 -9.72 3.74 -7.61
C TRP A 132 -11.12 3.16 -7.39
N ASN A 133 -11.22 1.86 -7.10
CA ASN A 133 -12.50 1.18 -6.93
C ASN A 133 -13.14 1.41 -5.57
N VAL A 134 -12.34 1.69 -4.53
CA VAL A 134 -12.82 1.86 -3.15
C VAL A 134 -13.04 3.32 -2.77
N LEU A 135 -12.22 4.25 -3.27
CA LEU A 135 -12.24 5.64 -2.82
C LEU A 135 -13.23 6.50 -3.63
N PRO A 136 -13.88 7.49 -3.01
CA PRO A 136 -14.58 8.55 -3.73
C PRO A 136 -13.62 9.31 -4.67
N HIS A 137 -14.12 9.77 -5.82
CA HIS A 137 -13.32 10.41 -6.87
C HIS A 137 -12.42 11.56 -6.36
N GLU A 138 -12.99 12.49 -5.59
CA GLU A 138 -12.27 13.62 -4.99
C GLU A 138 -11.09 13.17 -4.11
N LEU A 139 -11.33 12.13 -3.29
CA LEU A 139 -10.32 11.61 -2.37
C LEU A 139 -9.21 10.87 -3.10
N PHE A 140 -9.59 10.08 -4.12
CA PHE A 140 -8.63 9.42 -5.00
C PHE A 140 -7.73 10.43 -5.72
N GLN A 141 -8.32 11.46 -6.35
CA GLN A 141 -7.55 12.50 -7.04
C GLN A 141 -6.57 13.18 -6.08
N ARG A 142 -7.03 13.54 -4.88
CA ARG A 142 -6.20 14.17 -3.87
C ARG A 142 -5.02 13.30 -3.42
N LEU A 143 -5.27 12.04 -3.09
CA LEU A 143 -4.26 11.20 -2.43
C LEU A 143 -3.39 10.38 -3.40
N PHE A 144 -3.89 10.06 -4.59
CA PHE A 144 -3.22 9.16 -5.56
C PHE A 144 -2.79 9.87 -6.85
N ARG A 145 -3.14 11.15 -7.07
CA ARG A 145 -2.80 11.87 -8.32
C ARG A 145 -2.13 13.24 -8.13
N GLN A 146 -2.35 13.95 -7.03
CA GLN A 146 -1.81 15.31 -6.86
C GLN A 146 -0.30 15.37 -6.60
N ASP A 147 0.21 14.51 -5.71
CA ASP A 147 1.62 14.50 -5.31
C ASP A 147 2.19 13.08 -5.39
N LEU A 148 3.38 12.95 -5.99
CA LEU A 148 4.00 11.65 -6.25
C LEU A 148 4.40 10.91 -4.96
N LEU A 149 4.87 11.64 -3.94
CA LEU A 149 5.25 11.06 -2.66
C LEU A 149 3.99 10.64 -1.88
N VAL A 150 2.98 11.50 -1.83
CA VAL A 150 1.69 11.19 -1.19
C VAL A 150 1.07 9.95 -1.86
N ALA A 151 1.01 9.93 -3.19
CA ALA A 151 0.51 8.77 -3.95
C ALA A 151 1.30 7.50 -3.66
N SER A 152 2.62 7.58 -3.50
CA SER A 152 3.44 6.43 -3.11
C SER A 152 3.12 5.96 -1.68
N LEU A 153 3.08 6.88 -0.72
CA LEU A 153 2.77 6.55 0.67
C LEU A 153 1.37 5.93 0.80
N PHE A 154 0.37 6.43 0.09
CA PHE A 154 -0.99 5.90 0.16
C PHE A 154 -1.15 4.55 -0.54
N ARG A 155 -0.49 4.32 -1.68
CA ARG A 155 -0.40 2.97 -2.29
C ARG A 155 0.20 1.97 -1.31
N ASN A 156 1.31 2.36 -0.68
CA ASN A 156 2.03 1.52 0.27
C ASN A 156 1.27 1.38 1.60
N PHE A 157 0.44 2.36 1.97
CA PHE A 157 -0.45 2.28 3.12
C PHE A 157 -1.50 1.18 2.96
N LEU A 158 -2.00 0.92 1.74
CA LEU A 158 -2.95 -0.18 1.54
C LEU A 158 -2.32 -1.54 1.90
N LEU A 159 -1.04 -1.71 1.60
CA LEU A 159 -0.27 -2.87 2.05
C LEU A 159 -0.12 -2.89 3.58
N ALA A 160 0.20 -1.75 4.18
CA ALA A 160 0.29 -1.62 5.64
C ALA A 160 -1.03 -2.01 6.32
N GLU A 161 -2.17 -1.56 5.79
CA GLU A 161 -3.50 -1.93 6.26
C GLU A 161 -3.68 -3.45 6.24
N ARG A 162 -3.30 -4.10 5.13
CA ARG A 162 -3.42 -5.56 4.96
C ARG A 162 -2.52 -6.34 5.92
N ILE A 163 -1.24 -6.00 5.98
CA ILE A 163 -0.25 -6.71 6.80
C ILE A 163 -0.54 -6.51 8.29
N MET A 164 -0.74 -5.28 8.73
CA MET A 164 -0.89 -4.97 10.15
C MET A 164 -2.18 -5.52 10.72
N ARG A 165 -3.27 -5.58 9.95
CA ARG A 165 -4.52 -6.21 10.38
C ARG A 165 -4.34 -7.69 10.69
N SER A 166 -3.44 -8.37 9.97
CA SER A 166 -3.11 -9.78 10.25
C SER A 166 -2.39 -9.98 11.60
N ALA A 167 -1.86 -8.90 12.17
CA ALA A 167 -1.21 -8.86 13.48
C ALA A 167 -2.06 -8.10 14.53
N ASN A 168 -3.39 -8.03 14.36
CA ASN A 168 -4.35 -7.35 15.24
C ASN A 168 -4.08 -5.85 15.43
N CYS A 169 -3.48 -5.21 14.42
CA CYS A 169 -3.14 -3.80 14.44
C CYS A 169 -3.82 -3.11 13.25
N SER A 170 -4.50 -1.99 13.48
CA SER A 170 -5.30 -1.30 12.47
C SER A 170 -4.74 0.10 12.20
N PRO A 171 -3.95 0.26 11.13
CA PRO A 171 -3.46 1.57 10.72
C PRO A 171 -4.62 2.50 10.37
N ILE A 172 -4.44 3.78 10.63
CA ILE A 172 -5.45 4.81 10.38
C ILE A 172 -4.86 5.96 9.58
N THR A 173 -5.72 6.66 8.84
CA THR A 173 -5.35 7.83 8.05
C THR A 173 -6.25 9.02 8.33
N TYR A 174 -5.73 10.21 8.07
CA TYR A 174 -6.54 11.39 7.81
C TYR A 174 -6.10 12.01 6.47
N PRO A 175 -7.01 12.21 5.50
CA PRO A 175 -8.42 11.80 5.52
C PRO A 175 -8.60 10.28 5.67
N LEU A 176 -9.73 9.85 6.26
CA LEU A 176 -10.02 8.43 6.51
C LEU A 176 -10.30 7.70 5.19
N LEU A 177 -9.70 6.52 5.01
CA LEU A 177 -10.01 5.62 3.90
C LEU A 177 -11.04 4.55 4.33
N PRO A 178 -11.93 4.11 3.44
CA PRO A 178 -12.67 2.86 3.61
C PRO A 178 -11.70 1.66 3.66
N PRO A 179 -12.12 0.52 4.24
CA PRO A 179 -11.26 -0.67 4.35
C PRO A 179 -10.88 -1.25 2.98
N THR A 180 -9.59 -1.53 2.77
CA THR A 180 -9.06 -2.07 1.50
C THR A 180 -8.40 -3.44 1.60
N HIS A 181 -8.13 -3.90 2.82
CA HIS A 181 -7.35 -5.12 3.12
C HIS A 181 -7.94 -6.44 2.59
N GLN A 182 -9.26 -6.49 2.31
CA GLN A 182 -9.98 -7.68 1.81
C GLN A 182 -10.38 -7.57 0.33
N HIS A 183 -9.88 -6.55 -0.39
CA HIS A 183 -10.20 -6.39 -1.80
C HIS A 183 -9.65 -7.55 -2.66
N HIS A 184 -10.46 -8.12 -3.55
CA HIS A 184 -10.10 -9.30 -4.37
C HIS A 184 -8.84 -9.09 -5.24
N MET A 185 -8.51 -7.85 -5.63
CA MET A 185 -7.25 -7.55 -6.32
C MET A 185 -5.99 -7.93 -5.53
N TRP A 186 -6.09 -8.11 -4.21
CA TRP A 186 -5.00 -8.69 -3.42
C TRP A 186 -4.74 -10.16 -3.75
N ASP A 187 -5.73 -10.91 -4.24
CA ASP A 187 -5.56 -12.29 -4.68
C ASP A 187 -4.68 -12.34 -5.95
N ALA A 188 -4.84 -11.37 -6.85
CA ALA A 188 -3.98 -11.21 -8.02
C ALA A 188 -2.53 -10.86 -7.62
N TRP A 189 -2.35 -10.06 -6.56
CA TRP A 189 -1.02 -9.79 -6.00
C TRP A 189 -0.39 -11.05 -5.43
N ASP A 190 -1.14 -11.82 -4.65
CA ASP A 190 -0.65 -13.05 -4.03
C ASP A 190 -0.23 -14.08 -5.09
N MET A 191 -1.00 -14.22 -6.17
CA MET A 191 -0.63 -15.06 -7.31
C MET A 191 0.65 -14.59 -8.01
N ALA A 192 0.77 -13.29 -8.29
CA ALA A 192 1.98 -12.72 -8.91
C ALA A 192 3.22 -12.89 -8.00
N ALA A 193 3.06 -12.71 -6.69
CA ALA A 193 4.10 -12.92 -5.70
C ALA A 193 4.54 -14.39 -5.64
N GLU A 194 3.60 -15.34 -5.66
CA GLU A 194 3.89 -16.77 -5.67
C GLU A 194 4.66 -17.20 -6.93
N ILE A 195 4.21 -16.75 -8.12
CA ILE A 195 4.90 -17.00 -9.38
C ILE A 195 6.32 -16.42 -9.34
N CYS A 196 6.50 -15.22 -8.80
CA CYS A 196 7.82 -14.62 -8.65
C CYS A 196 8.72 -15.45 -7.73
N LEU A 197 8.24 -15.80 -6.53
CA LEU A 197 9.04 -16.50 -5.52
C LEU A 197 9.40 -17.92 -5.96
N SER A 198 8.55 -18.60 -6.74
CA SER A 198 8.86 -19.92 -7.29
C SER A 198 9.97 -19.88 -8.36
N LYS A 199 10.05 -18.80 -9.15
CA LYS A 199 11.10 -18.58 -10.17
C LYS A 199 12.43 -18.10 -9.57
N LEU A 200 12.38 -17.41 -8.43
CA LEU A 200 13.51 -16.70 -7.83
C LEU A 200 14.77 -17.56 -7.59
N PRO A 201 14.68 -18.79 -7.03
CA PRO A 201 15.87 -19.62 -6.82
C PRO A 201 16.63 -19.94 -8.12
N HIS A 202 15.89 -20.20 -9.20
CA HIS A 202 16.49 -20.52 -10.50
C HIS A 202 17.19 -19.29 -11.11
N LEU A 203 16.55 -18.13 -11.06
CA LEU A 203 17.11 -16.87 -11.58
C LEU A 203 18.36 -16.42 -10.82
N ILE A 204 18.48 -16.75 -9.53
CA ILE A 204 19.68 -16.47 -8.74
C ILE A 204 20.80 -17.49 -9.05
N ALA A 205 20.45 -18.76 -9.21
CA ALA A 205 21.41 -19.83 -9.45
C ALA A 205 22.03 -19.79 -10.85
N ASP A 206 21.27 -19.37 -11.87
CA ASP A 206 21.71 -19.27 -13.25
C ASP A 206 21.62 -17.82 -13.78
N PRO A 207 22.75 -17.10 -13.90
CA PRO A 207 22.78 -15.74 -14.45
C PRO A 207 22.31 -15.63 -15.90
N ASN A 208 22.25 -16.74 -16.66
CA ASN A 208 21.76 -16.77 -18.03
C ASN A 208 20.27 -17.16 -18.12
N ALA A 209 19.63 -17.48 -16.99
CA ALA A 209 18.21 -17.83 -17.00
C ALA A 209 17.37 -16.67 -17.54
N GLU A 210 16.54 -16.97 -18.54
CA GLU A 210 15.66 -15.97 -19.11
C GLU A 210 14.51 -15.64 -18.14
N PHE A 211 14.40 -14.37 -17.81
CA PHE A 211 13.26 -13.85 -17.07
C PHE A 211 12.00 -13.92 -17.94
N GLN A 212 11.03 -14.72 -17.51
CA GLN A 212 9.71 -14.79 -18.12
C GLN A 212 8.74 -13.83 -17.42
N PRO A 213 8.19 -12.83 -18.15
CA PRO A 213 7.21 -11.88 -17.61
C PRO A 213 5.99 -12.58 -16.99
N SER A 214 5.40 -11.91 -16.01
CA SER A 214 4.15 -12.33 -15.39
C SER A 214 2.97 -12.23 -16.37
N PRO A 215 2.02 -13.17 -16.35
CA PRO A 215 0.80 -13.07 -17.17
C PRO A 215 -0.18 -11.99 -16.68
N PHE A 216 0.08 -11.37 -15.51
CA PHE A 216 -0.82 -10.42 -14.84
C PHE A 216 -1.46 -9.40 -15.79
N PHE A 217 -0.67 -8.63 -16.54
CA PHE A 217 -1.22 -7.59 -17.41
C PHE A 217 -2.07 -8.16 -18.54
N THR A 218 -1.67 -9.29 -19.12
CA THR A 218 -2.46 -9.97 -20.16
C THR A 218 -3.79 -10.46 -19.60
N GLU A 219 -3.80 -11.08 -18.43
CA GLU A 219 -5.03 -11.54 -17.77
C GLU A 219 -5.98 -10.39 -17.43
N GLN A 220 -5.46 -9.26 -16.95
CA GLN A 220 -6.27 -8.08 -16.65
C GLN A 220 -6.84 -7.42 -17.92
N LEU A 221 -6.09 -7.40 -19.02
CA LEU A 221 -6.61 -6.92 -20.31
C LEU A 221 -7.71 -7.84 -20.86
N THR A 222 -7.56 -9.15 -20.74
CA THR A 222 -8.63 -10.10 -21.12
C THR A 222 -9.88 -9.89 -20.26
N ALA A 223 -9.74 -9.65 -18.96
CA ALA A 223 -10.87 -9.33 -18.10
C ALA A 223 -11.58 -8.01 -18.51
N PHE A 224 -10.79 -7.02 -18.93
CA PHE A 224 -11.32 -5.76 -19.47
C PHE A 224 -12.06 -5.96 -20.81
N GLU A 225 -11.53 -6.78 -21.72
CA GLU A 225 -12.20 -7.15 -22.97
C GLU A 225 -13.56 -7.82 -22.72
N VAL A 226 -13.62 -8.76 -21.77
CA VAL A 226 -14.88 -9.41 -21.38
C VAL A 226 -15.90 -8.40 -20.87
N TRP A 227 -15.45 -7.38 -20.12
CA TRP A 227 -16.33 -6.29 -19.68
C TRP A 227 -16.79 -5.42 -20.85
N LEU A 228 -15.97 -5.15 -21.86
CA LEU A 228 -16.39 -4.41 -23.06
C LEU A 228 -17.45 -5.18 -23.85
N ASP A 229 -17.33 -6.50 -23.95
CA ASP A 229 -18.25 -7.34 -24.72
C ASP A 229 -19.61 -7.53 -24.02
N HIS A 230 -19.64 -7.59 -22.68
CA HIS A 230 -20.83 -7.95 -21.90
C HIS A 230 -21.28 -6.86 -20.89
N GLY A 231 -20.54 -5.77 -20.82
CA GLY A 231 -20.83 -4.59 -20.02
C GLY A 231 -21.99 -3.79 -20.60
N SER A 232 -22.53 -2.89 -19.80
CA SER A 232 -23.56 -1.93 -20.22
C SER A 232 -23.30 -0.61 -19.53
N GLU A 233 -23.73 0.50 -20.12
CA GLU A 233 -23.55 1.84 -19.55
C GLU A 233 -24.16 2.00 -18.14
N ASP A 234 -25.21 1.22 -17.84
CA ASP A 234 -25.88 1.20 -16.53
C ASP A 234 -25.14 0.39 -15.45
N LYS A 235 -24.05 -0.31 -15.80
CA LYS A 235 -23.27 -1.11 -14.84
C LYS A 235 -22.15 -0.27 -14.22
N LYS A 236 -21.61 -0.78 -13.11
CA LYS A 236 -20.42 -0.19 -12.49
C LYS A 236 -19.27 -0.10 -13.51
N PRO A 237 -18.42 0.95 -13.41
CA PRO A 237 -17.22 1.07 -14.23
C PRO A 237 -16.34 -0.19 -14.15
N PRO A 238 -15.56 -0.48 -15.21
CA PRO A 238 -14.65 -1.62 -15.22
C PRO A 238 -13.54 -1.42 -14.19
N GLU A 239 -13.38 -2.41 -13.32
CA GLU A 239 -12.38 -2.37 -12.23
C GLU A 239 -10.95 -2.30 -12.77
N GLN A 240 -10.71 -2.85 -13.97
CA GLN A 240 -9.41 -2.93 -14.63
C GLN A 240 -8.94 -1.60 -15.23
N LEU A 241 -9.78 -0.56 -15.26
CA LEU A 241 -9.46 0.72 -15.92
C LEU A 241 -8.11 1.32 -15.47
N PRO A 242 -7.74 1.32 -14.17
CA PRO A 242 -6.43 1.82 -13.75
C PRO A 242 -5.28 0.96 -14.26
N ILE A 243 -5.46 -0.35 -14.41
CA ILE A 243 -4.44 -1.28 -14.93
C ILE A 243 -4.19 -1.02 -16.42
N VAL A 244 -5.23 -0.68 -17.18
CA VAL A 244 -5.09 -0.29 -18.61
C VAL A 244 -4.21 0.95 -18.79
N LEU A 245 -4.10 1.80 -17.77
CA LEU A 245 -3.25 3.01 -17.79
C LEU A 245 -1.77 2.73 -17.44
N GLN A 246 -1.42 1.53 -16.98
CA GLN A 246 -0.10 1.20 -16.42
C GLN A 246 0.90 0.73 -17.47
#